data_AF-A0A1V2QBK7-F1
#
_entry.id   AF-A0A1V2QBK7-F1
#
_cell.length_a   1.000
_cell.length_b   1.000
_cell.length_c   1.000
_cell.angle_alpha   90.00
_cell.angle_beta   90.00
_cell.angle_gamma   90.00
#
_symmetry.space_group_name_H-M   'P 1'
#
loop_
_entity.id
_entity.type
_entity.pdbx_description
1 polymer ?
#
loop_
_entity_poly.entity_id
_entity_poly.type
_entity_poly.pdbx_seq_one_letter_code
_entity_poly.pdbx_strand_id
1 'polypeptide(L)'
;MAFHPAARPPAPAPVPRRPERRRRNRFARRPDLVRIACWQLAVVAVARALGEPWPTLLATTLAALAVLALTAIRVRGRLLGEIAVRACCFPLRARRRDLPAESRSEALIALLLPGSTVRTVQTGPGPVLVISHPGGLTAVVRPRADHPVAPLPTPAALLPAAKEQRHSFGVQAVLHVGVRRDAPPRVWFAVHVDRTVEAPDDDELTVALRNGLRRVRRVLARAGVPADGLPEEAALAAVAALGHVTGGRHEIRADWRYWRTGPVSQACYRLDGWDRVHEGIRWRLAHDLLTRTAGVAATVTFGARTGAATGAVLRLAATTEAAVERAAAVVGDLCGHFDVHLVRLDGAHVSGVAASLPIGGFLP
;
A
#
# COMPACT_ATOMS: atom_id res chain seq x y z
N MET A 1 7.37 30.27 71.33
CA MET A 1 6.29 30.21 70.32
C MET A 1 6.93 30.02 68.95
N ALA A 2 6.96 28.79 68.44
CA ALA A 2 7.58 28.48 67.15
C ALA A 2 6.50 28.47 66.05
N PHE A 3 6.68 29.32 65.04
CA PHE A 3 5.82 29.36 63.85
C PHE A 3 6.06 28.11 62.99
N HIS A 4 5.04 27.27 62.88
CA HIS A 4 4.99 26.16 61.92
C HIS A 4 4.58 26.72 60.55
N PRO A 5 5.41 26.62 59.50
CA PRO A 5 4.98 27.02 58.16
C PRO A 5 3.96 25.99 57.64
N ALA A 6 2.77 26.48 57.28
CA ALA A 6 1.71 25.67 56.69
C ALA A 6 2.20 24.96 55.43
N ALA A 7 1.97 23.65 55.37
CA ALA A 7 2.28 22.83 54.20
C ALA A 7 1.54 23.36 52.97
N ARG A 8 2.28 23.61 51.87
CA ARG A 8 1.68 23.96 50.57
C ARG A 8 0.74 22.84 50.12
N PRO A 9 -0.48 23.16 49.64
CA PRO A 9 -1.35 22.15 49.08
C PRO A 9 -0.69 21.48 47.86
N PRO A 10 -0.90 20.16 47.66
CA PRO A 10 -0.32 19.44 46.54
C PRO A 10 -0.79 20.05 45.21
N ALA A 11 0.15 20.19 44.27
CA ALA A 11 -0.15 20.69 42.93
C ALA A 11 -1.23 19.80 42.27
N PRO A 12 -2.22 20.39 41.57
CA PRO A 12 -3.26 19.62 40.91
C PRO A 12 -2.62 18.66 39.90
N ALA A 13 -3.08 17.41 39.92
CA ALA A 13 -2.63 16.37 38.99
C ALA A 13 -2.79 16.85 37.54
N PRO A 14 -1.82 16.58 36.65
CA PRO A 14 -1.92 16.97 35.26
C PRO A 14 -3.17 16.34 34.65
N VAL A 15 -4.12 17.19 34.26
CA VAL A 15 -5.33 16.76 33.55
C VAL A 15 -4.89 15.99 32.31
N PRO A 16 -5.37 14.75 32.09
CA PRO A 16 -5.07 14.03 30.85
C PRO A 16 -5.58 14.86 29.70
N ARG A 17 -4.66 15.49 28.95
CA ARG A 17 -4.99 16.21 27.72
C ARG A 17 -5.71 15.22 26.81
N ARG A 18 -7.00 15.46 26.56
CA ARG A 18 -7.74 14.80 25.48
C ARG A 18 -6.82 14.79 24.25
N PRO A 19 -6.66 13.66 23.54
CA PRO A 19 -5.84 13.65 22.34
C PRO A 19 -6.40 14.71 21.39
N GLU A 20 -5.64 15.80 21.22
CA GLU A 20 -5.92 16.79 20.19
C GLU A 20 -6.11 16.01 18.91
N ARG A 21 -7.31 16.11 18.31
CA ARG A 21 -7.62 15.55 17.00
C ARG A 21 -6.52 16.01 16.06
N ARG A 22 -5.57 15.09 15.82
CA ARG A 22 -4.37 15.31 15.03
C ARG A 22 -4.83 15.92 13.72
N ARG A 23 -4.47 17.19 13.52
CA ARG A 23 -4.85 17.97 12.34
C ARG A 23 -4.57 17.12 11.12
N ARG A 24 -5.65 16.69 10.46
CA ARG A 24 -5.63 16.07 9.14
C ARG A 24 -4.63 16.82 8.28
N ASN A 25 -3.65 16.09 7.76
CA ASN A 25 -2.56 16.59 6.94
C ASN A 25 -3.02 17.70 6.01
N ARG A 26 -2.36 18.85 6.17
CA ARG A 26 -2.60 20.09 5.44
C ARG A 26 -2.07 20.06 4.00
N PHE A 27 -1.59 18.90 3.53
CA PHE A 27 -1.02 18.72 2.18
C PHE A 27 -1.86 17.84 1.22
N ALA A 28 -3.07 17.45 1.62
CA ALA A 28 -4.04 16.77 0.73
C ALA A 28 -5.20 17.69 0.25
N ARG A 29 -5.05 19.01 0.35
CA ARG A 29 -6.08 20.01 -0.03
C ARG A 29 -5.82 20.69 -1.38
N ARG A 30 -5.55 19.90 -2.42
CA ARG A 30 -5.87 20.34 -3.80
C ARG A 30 -6.71 19.33 -4.61
N PRO A 31 -7.90 18.91 -4.14
CA PRO A 31 -8.92 18.36 -5.04
C PRO A 31 -10.24 19.14 -5.11
N ASP A 32 -10.41 20.33 -4.51
CA ASP A 32 -11.73 21.00 -4.49
C ASP A 32 -11.94 22.07 -5.56
N LEU A 33 -10.89 22.77 -6.01
CA LEU A 33 -11.04 23.87 -6.96
C LEU A 33 -11.52 23.41 -8.34
N VAL A 34 -10.97 22.29 -8.84
CA VAL A 34 -11.40 21.70 -10.12
C VAL A 34 -12.84 21.22 -10.03
N ARG A 35 -13.25 20.66 -8.88
CA ARG A 35 -14.62 20.20 -8.66
C ARG A 35 -15.61 21.36 -8.61
N ILE A 36 -15.29 22.42 -7.87
CA ILE A 36 -16.09 23.64 -7.81
C ILE A 36 -16.19 24.26 -9.20
N ALA A 37 -15.10 24.35 -9.95
CA ALA A 37 -15.10 24.84 -11.32
C ALA A 37 -15.98 23.98 -12.25
N CYS A 38 -15.91 22.65 -12.17
CA CYS A 38 -16.80 21.75 -12.91
C CYS A 38 -18.28 21.97 -12.58
N TRP A 39 -18.60 22.19 -11.30
CA TRP A 39 -19.98 22.46 -10.88
C TRP A 39 -20.47 23.82 -11.39
N GLN A 40 -19.62 24.85 -11.34
CA GLN A 40 -19.94 26.18 -11.87
C GLN A 40 -20.15 26.13 -13.39
N LEU A 41 -19.27 25.44 -14.13
CA LEU A 41 -19.42 25.26 -15.58
C LEU A 41 -20.69 24.49 -15.94
N ALA A 42 -21.07 23.47 -15.16
CA ALA A 42 -22.31 22.72 -15.37
C ALA A 42 -23.55 23.62 -15.19
N VAL A 43 -23.58 24.47 -14.16
CA VAL A 43 -24.66 25.44 -13.94
C VAL A 43 -24.73 26.47 -15.06
N VAL A 44 -23.58 27.02 -15.47
CA VAL A 44 -23.51 28.01 -16.56
C VAL A 44 -23.97 27.41 -17.89
N ALA A 45 -23.59 26.16 -18.18
CA ALA A 45 -24.01 25.47 -19.40
C ALA A 45 -25.54 25.27 -19.46
N VAL A 46 -26.16 24.83 -18.36
CA VAL A 46 -27.62 24.66 -18.29
C VAL A 46 -28.33 26.02 -18.37
N ALA A 47 -27.84 27.04 -17.67
CA ALA A 47 -28.42 28.38 -17.72
C ALA A 47 -28.40 28.97 -19.13
N ARG A 48 -27.31 28.77 -19.88
CA ARG A 48 -27.19 29.21 -21.27
C ARG A 48 -28.15 28.45 -22.20
N ALA A 49 -28.46 27.19 -21.91
CA ALA A 49 -29.33 26.36 -22.75
C ALA A 49 -30.84 26.63 -22.54
N LEU A 50 -31.25 27.48 -21.59
CA LEU A 50 -32.67 27.75 -21.30
C LEU A 50 -33.44 28.43 -22.44
N GLY A 51 -32.75 29.01 -23.43
CA GLY A 51 -33.35 29.60 -24.63
C GLY A 51 -33.20 28.76 -25.92
N GLU A 52 -32.61 27.57 -25.82
CA GLU A 52 -32.31 26.70 -26.96
C GLU A 52 -33.45 25.68 -27.21
N PRO A 53 -33.49 25.05 -28.40
CA PRO A 53 -34.42 23.97 -28.69
C PRO A 53 -34.39 22.87 -27.62
N TRP A 54 -35.55 22.26 -27.35
CA TRP A 54 -35.72 21.26 -26.28
C TRP A 54 -34.68 20.11 -26.28
N PRO A 55 -34.18 19.59 -27.43
CA PRO A 55 -33.17 18.53 -27.41
C PRO A 55 -31.83 19.01 -26.86
N THR A 56 -31.44 20.26 -27.15
CA THR A 56 -30.19 20.88 -26.69
C THR A 56 -30.23 21.11 -25.18
N LEU A 57 -31.36 21.58 -24.65
CA LEU A 57 -31.58 21.73 -23.22
C LEU A 57 -31.51 20.38 -22.50
N LEU A 58 -32.18 19.35 -23.03
CA LEU A 58 -32.17 18.00 -22.46
C LEU A 58 -30.74 17.42 -22.45
N ALA A 59 -30.02 17.47 -23.57
CA ALA A 59 -28.66 16.97 -23.68
C ALA A 59 -27.70 17.68 -22.72
N THR A 60 -27.79 19.01 -22.61
CA THR A 60 -26.94 19.82 -21.71
C THR A 60 -27.24 19.51 -20.25
N THR A 61 -28.52 19.35 -19.90
CA THR A 61 -28.95 18.99 -18.54
C THR A 61 -28.46 17.59 -18.16
N LEU A 62 -28.58 16.61 -19.06
CA LEU A 62 -28.05 15.26 -18.85
C LEU A 62 -26.53 15.26 -18.68
N ALA A 63 -25.80 16.02 -19.51
CA ALA A 63 -24.36 16.16 -19.38
C ALA A 63 -23.96 16.81 -18.04
N ALA A 64 -24.66 17.86 -17.61
CA ALA A 64 -24.44 18.51 -16.32
C ALA A 64 -24.70 17.55 -15.15
N LEU A 65 -25.80 16.81 -15.19
CA LEU A 65 -26.11 15.77 -14.18
C LEU A 65 -25.04 14.68 -14.17
N ALA A 66 -24.53 14.25 -15.31
CA ALA A 66 -23.45 13.28 -15.39
C ALA A 66 -22.15 13.82 -14.77
N VAL A 67 -21.76 15.08 -15.04
CA VAL A 67 -20.59 15.72 -14.42
C VAL A 67 -20.75 15.81 -12.90
N LEU A 68 -21.94 16.21 -12.42
CA LEU A 68 -22.24 16.25 -10.99
C LEU A 68 -22.16 14.85 -10.36
N ALA A 69 -22.77 13.85 -11.00
CA ALA A 69 -22.72 12.46 -10.55
C ALA A 69 -21.28 11.93 -10.45
N LEU A 70 -20.45 12.17 -11.49
CA LEU A 70 -19.05 11.75 -11.53
C LEU A 70 -18.18 12.44 -10.46
N THR A 71 -18.50 13.67 -10.09
CA THR A 71 -17.69 14.48 -9.17
C THR A 71 -18.19 14.49 -7.72
N ALA A 72 -19.44 14.07 -7.47
CA ALA A 72 -20.06 14.08 -6.15
C ALA A 72 -20.33 12.67 -5.59
N ILE A 73 -20.70 11.70 -6.44
CA ILE A 73 -21.14 10.39 -5.95
C ILE A 73 -19.91 9.53 -5.62
N ARG A 74 -19.91 8.97 -4.42
CA ARG A 74 -18.93 7.99 -3.98
C ARG A 74 -19.53 6.60 -3.98
N VAL A 75 -18.92 5.68 -4.71
CA VAL A 75 -19.28 4.26 -4.72
C VAL A 75 -18.14 3.51 -4.05
N ARG A 76 -18.42 2.83 -2.93
CA ARG A 76 -17.44 2.03 -2.15
C ARG A 76 -16.16 2.81 -1.79
N GLY A 77 -16.33 4.08 -1.40
CA GLY A 77 -15.22 4.95 -0.98
C GLY A 77 -14.41 5.60 -2.12
N ARG A 78 -14.73 5.33 -3.40
CA ARG A 78 -14.12 6.00 -4.56
C ARG A 78 -15.13 6.91 -5.26
N LEU A 79 -14.66 7.98 -5.89
CA LEU A 79 -15.51 8.84 -6.71
C LEU A 79 -15.90 8.12 -8.00
N LEU A 80 -17.14 8.30 -8.44
CA LEU A 80 -17.66 7.71 -9.68
C LEU A 80 -16.82 8.12 -10.90
N GLY A 81 -16.29 9.35 -10.91
CA GLY A 81 -15.34 9.82 -11.91
C GLY A 81 -14.05 9.00 -11.98
N GLU A 82 -13.48 8.59 -10.84
CA GLU A 82 -12.29 7.72 -10.83
C GLU A 82 -12.60 6.37 -11.44
N ILE A 83 -13.79 5.83 -11.15
CA ILE A 83 -14.25 4.54 -11.69
C ILE A 83 -14.47 4.66 -13.20
N ALA A 84 -15.13 5.72 -13.65
CA ALA A 84 -15.41 5.98 -15.06
C ALA A 84 -14.12 6.15 -15.88
N VAL A 85 -13.18 6.99 -15.41
CA VAL A 85 -11.88 7.16 -16.10
C VAL A 85 -11.14 5.83 -16.17
N ARG A 86 -11.11 5.05 -15.09
CA ARG A 86 -10.49 3.72 -15.11
C ARG A 86 -11.18 2.80 -16.11
N ALA A 87 -12.51 2.76 -16.12
CA ALA A 87 -13.29 1.92 -17.03
C ALA A 87 -13.06 2.29 -18.50
N CYS A 88 -13.05 3.59 -18.81
CA CYS A 88 -12.80 4.09 -20.17
C CYS A 88 -11.36 3.87 -20.64
N CYS A 89 -10.36 4.04 -19.76
CA CYS A 89 -8.96 3.83 -20.13
C CYS A 89 -8.56 2.35 -20.13
N PHE A 90 -9.27 1.49 -19.40
CA PHE A 90 -8.97 0.07 -19.30
C PHE A 90 -8.86 -0.66 -20.65
N PRO A 91 -9.80 -0.53 -21.61
CA PRO A 91 -9.70 -1.22 -22.90
C PRO A 91 -8.49 -0.79 -23.75
N LEU A 92 -7.95 0.41 -23.51
CA LEU A 92 -6.80 0.94 -24.25
C LEU A 92 -5.45 0.39 -23.74
N ARG A 93 -5.44 -0.33 -22.62
CA ARG A 93 -4.20 -0.89 -22.05
C ARG A 93 -3.87 -2.24 -22.69
N ALA A 94 -2.58 -2.50 -22.90
CA ALA A 94 -2.10 -3.84 -23.25
C ALA A 94 -2.49 -4.83 -22.14
N ARG A 95 -3.37 -5.79 -22.49
CA ARG A 95 -3.99 -6.71 -21.53
C ARG A 95 -3.18 -7.97 -21.28
N ARG A 96 -2.28 -8.34 -22.19
CA ARG A 96 -1.47 -9.57 -22.15
C ARG A 96 -0.01 -9.22 -22.37
N ARG A 97 0.88 -9.80 -21.59
CA ARG A 97 2.34 -9.65 -21.74
C ARG A 97 3.02 -10.94 -21.33
N ASP A 98 3.95 -11.40 -22.16
CA ASP A 98 4.82 -12.51 -21.81
C ASP A 98 6.12 -11.97 -21.20
N LEU A 99 6.49 -12.51 -20.05
CA LEU A 99 7.75 -12.17 -19.41
C LEU A 99 8.88 -13.04 -19.96
N PRO A 100 10.09 -12.47 -20.17
CA PRO A 100 11.25 -13.24 -20.58
C PRO A 100 11.61 -14.31 -19.54
N ALA A 101 12.17 -15.43 -20.00
CA ALA A 101 12.49 -16.56 -19.13
C ALA A 101 13.60 -16.23 -18.12
N GLU A 102 14.68 -15.61 -18.59
CA GLU A 102 15.91 -15.35 -17.81
C GLU A 102 15.77 -14.16 -16.85
N SER A 103 15.12 -13.07 -17.26
CA SER A 103 15.00 -11.81 -16.49
C SER A 103 13.58 -11.58 -15.95
N ARG A 104 12.87 -12.65 -15.63
CA ARG A 104 11.42 -12.60 -15.33
C ARG A 104 11.08 -11.67 -14.17
N SER A 105 11.86 -11.71 -13.09
CA SER A 105 11.62 -10.86 -11.91
C SER A 105 11.84 -9.38 -12.22
N GLU A 106 12.88 -9.05 -12.98
CA GLU A 106 13.18 -7.68 -13.39
C GLU A 106 12.12 -7.16 -14.35
N ALA A 107 11.71 -7.97 -15.32
CA ALA A 107 10.62 -7.63 -16.23
C ALA A 107 9.29 -7.43 -15.50
N LEU A 108 9.01 -8.22 -14.45
CA LEU A 108 7.87 -8.00 -13.57
C LEU A 108 8.00 -6.67 -12.79
N ILE A 109 9.18 -6.37 -12.23
CA ILE A 109 9.45 -5.12 -11.53
C ILE A 109 9.23 -3.92 -12.46
N ALA A 110 9.80 -3.95 -13.67
CA ALA A 110 9.64 -2.90 -14.68
C ALA A 110 8.17 -2.73 -15.12
N LEU A 111 7.42 -3.83 -15.20
CA LEU A 111 5.98 -3.80 -15.51
C LEU A 111 5.15 -3.14 -14.39
N LEU A 112 5.47 -3.44 -13.14
CA LEU A 112 4.73 -2.97 -11.97
C LEU A 112 5.13 -1.56 -11.53
N LEU A 113 6.40 -1.21 -11.73
CA LEU A 113 7.00 0.08 -11.44
C LEU A 113 7.79 0.56 -12.68
N PRO A 114 7.11 1.17 -13.66
CA PRO A 114 7.78 1.67 -14.85
C PRO A 114 8.91 2.65 -14.52
N GLY A 115 10.03 2.53 -15.22
CA GLY A 115 11.24 3.33 -14.97
C GLY A 115 12.03 2.89 -13.73
N SER A 116 11.81 1.66 -13.25
CA SER A 116 12.62 1.09 -12.19
C SER A 116 13.88 0.42 -12.71
N THR A 117 14.93 0.47 -11.89
CA THR A 117 16.21 -0.21 -12.13
C THR A 117 16.62 -0.95 -10.88
N VAL A 118 17.27 -2.09 -11.07
CA VAL A 118 17.76 -2.94 -9.99
C VAL A 118 19.26 -2.73 -9.86
N ARG A 119 19.76 -2.57 -8.64
CA ARG A 119 21.20 -2.48 -8.36
C ARG A 119 21.55 -3.13 -7.02
N THR A 120 22.76 -3.64 -6.92
CA THR A 120 23.29 -4.15 -5.65
C THR A 120 24.05 -3.03 -4.93
N VAL A 121 23.70 -2.80 -3.67
CA VAL A 121 24.39 -1.85 -2.79
C VAL A 121 25.11 -2.61 -1.68
N GLN A 122 26.41 -2.37 -1.56
CA GLN A 122 27.18 -2.91 -0.45
C GLN A 122 26.75 -2.25 0.86
N THR A 123 26.42 -3.07 1.85
CA THR A 123 26.14 -2.64 3.22
C THR A 123 27.14 -3.35 4.14
N GLY A 124 27.40 -2.82 5.35
CA GLY A 124 28.37 -3.43 6.27
C GLY A 124 28.22 -4.96 6.47
N PRO A 125 26.99 -5.51 6.58
CA PRO A 125 26.75 -6.95 6.69
C PRO A 125 26.67 -7.73 5.38
N GLY A 126 26.75 -7.07 4.21
CA GLY A 126 26.69 -7.74 2.91
C GLY A 126 25.98 -6.96 1.81
N PRO A 127 25.96 -7.50 0.58
CA PRO A 127 25.25 -6.91 -0.54
C PRO A 127 23.73 -6.99 -0.34
N VAL A 128 23.03 -5.91 -0.68
CA VAL A 128 21.57 -5.83 -0.62
C VAL A 128 21.04 -5.32 -1.94
N LEU A 129 19.97 -5.95 -2.44
CA LEU A 129 19.26 -5.46 -3.60
C LEU A 129 18.55 -4.13 -3.29
N VAL A 130 18.81 -3.13 -4.13
CA VAL A 130 18.13 -1.85 -4.13
C VAL A 130 17.39 -1.67 -5.46
N ILE A 131 16.11 -1.36 -5.36
CA ILE A 131 15.26 -1.01 -6.50
C ILE A 131 15.13 0.50 -6.50
N SER A 132 15.69 1.16 -7.51
CA SER A 132 15.40 2.57 -7.80
C SER A 132 14.16 2.65 -8.67
N HIS A 133 13.25 3.56 -8.37
CA HIS A 133 12.02 3.79 -9.14
C HIS A 133 11.64 5.27 -9.03
N PRO A 134 10.76 5.84 -9.88
CA PRO A 134 10.50 7.28 -9.90
C PRO A 134 10.13 7.91 -8.54
N GLY A 135 9.47 7.13 -7.67
CA GLY A 135 9.08 7.55 -6.32
C GLY A 135 10.18 7.44 -5.24
N GLY A 136 11.35 6.86 -5.51
CA GLY A 136 12.38 6.67 -4.49
C GLY A 136 13.27 5.44 -4.68
N LEU A 137 13.91 5.05 -3.57
CA LEU A 137 14.68 3.80 -3.47
C LEU A 137 14.01 2.85 -2.48
N THR A 138 14.07 1.56 -2.78
CA THR A 138 13.57 0.49 -1.91
C THR A 138 14.61 -0.60 -1.73
N ALA A 139 14.76 -1.11 -0.51
CA ALA A 139 15.54 -2.31 -0.21
C ALA A 139 14.75 -3.26 0.69
N VAL A 140 15.04 -4.56 0.59
CA VAL A 140 14.31 -5.61 1.32
C VAL A 140 15.16 -6.21 2.41
N VAL A 141 14.56 -6.39 3.58
CA VAL A 141 15.11 -7.06 4.75
C VAL A 141 14.24 -8.26 5.10
N ARG A 142 14.84 -9.39 5.43
CA ARG A 142 14.14 -10.60 5.88
C ARG A 142 14.66 -11.04 7.26
N PRO A 143 13.79 -11.39 8.21
CA PRO A 143 14.19 -12.10 9.42
C PRO A 143 14.96 -13.40 9.10
N ARG A 144 15.97 -13.74 9.92
CA ARG A 144 16.83 -14.92 9.68
C ARG A 144 16.10 -16.24 9.82
N ALA A 145 15.30 -16.37 10.86
CA ALA A 145 14.47 -17.54 11.08
C ALA A 145 13.04 -17.26 10.62
N ASP A 146 12.34 -18.31 10.22
CA ASP A 146 10.89 -18.23 10.06
C ASP A 146 10.30 -18.14 11.48
N HIS A 147 9.99 -16.90 11.89
CA HIS A 147 9.40 -16.65 13.20
C HIS A 147 7.87 -16.80 13.11
N PRO A 148 7.21 -17.35 14.14
CA PRO A 148 5.78 -17.12 14.30
C PRO A 148 5.52 -15.62 14.30
N VAL A 149 4.36 -15.16 13.82
CA VAL A 149 4.00 -13.73 13.69
C VAL A 149 3.85 -13.04 15.08
N ALA A 150 4.37 -13.64 16.15
CA ALA A 150 4.51 -13.10 17.51
C ALA A 150 5.27 -11.77 17.46
N PRO A 151 4.89 -10.78 18.30
CA PRO A 151 4.68 -9.43 17.82
C PRO A 151 5.98 -8.79 17.33
N LEU A 152 6.12 -8.78 16.01
CA LEU A 152 7.17 -8.03 15.33
C LEU A 152 6.93 -6.52 15.58
N PRO A 153 7.98 -5.70 15.63
CA PRO A 153 7.80 -4.24 15.59
C PRO A 153 6.93 -3.84 14.39
N THR A 154 5.95 -2.97 14.62
CA THR A 154 5.12 -2.49 13.51
C THR A 154 5.95 -1.63 12.56
N PRO A 155 5.54 -1.50 11.28
CA PRO A 155 6.21 -0.58 10.35
C PRO A 155 6.35 0.85 10.88
N ALA A 156 5.40 1.32 11.71
CA ALA A 156 5.48 2.66 12.32
C ALA A 156 6.58 2.75 13.38
N ALA A 157 6.75 1.70 14.20
CA ALA A 157 7.84 1.62 15.18
C ALA A 157 9.23 1.54 14.53
N LEU A 158 9.31 1.05 13.29
CA LEU A 158 10.54 0.97 12.51
C LEU A 158 10.94 2.32 11.88
N LEU A 159 10.01 3.26 11.78
CA LEU A 159 10.29 4.58 11.19
C LEU A 159 11.19 5.44 12.09
N PRO A 160 11.98 6.31 11.47
CA PRO A 160 12.70 7.36 12.18
C PRO A 160 11.77 8.49 12.65
N ALA A 161 12.12 9.14 13.77
CA ALA A 161 11.30 10.18 14.38
C ALA A 161 11.21 11.40 13.45
N ALA A 162 9.99 11.84 13.12
CA ALA A 162 9.74 12.78 12.02
C ALA A 162 10.38 14.18 12.15
N LYS A 163 10.90 14.58 13.32
CA LYS A 163 11.15 16.00 13.62
C LYS A 163 12.40 16.63 12.99
N GLU A 164 13.31 15.87 12.39
CA GLU A 164 14.62 16.42 11.97
C GLU A 164 15.17 15.80 10.69
N GLN A 165 14.33 15.17 9.87
CA GLN A 165 14.80 14.38 8.74
C GLN A 165 14.66 15.11 7.42
N ARG A 166 15.79 15.18 6.70
CA ARG A 166 15.88 15.69 5.33
C ARG A 166 15.11 14.82 4.32
N HIS A 167 14.94 13.53 4.60
CA HIS A 167 14.25 12.59 3.72
C HIS A 167 13.00 11.99 4.37
N SER A 168 11.99 11.70 3.55
CA SER A 168 10.83 10.93 3.97
C SER A 168 11.12 9.44 3.85
N PHE A 169 10.86 8.70 4.92
CA PHE A 169 11.03 7.26 4.98
C PHE A 169 9.70 6.52 5.02
N GLY A 170 9.69 5.34 4.40
CA GLY A 170 8.60 4.37 4.47
C GLY A 170 9.10 3.00 4.90
N VAL A 171 8.25 2.24 5.58
CA VAL A 171 8.46 0.81 5.83
C VAL A 171 7.16 0.06 5.53
N GLN A 172 7.26 -1.05 4.80
CA GLN A 172 6.16 -1.99 4.58
C GLN A 172 6.53 -3.37 5.14
N ALA A 173 5.62 -3.98 5.88
CA ALA A 173 5.67 -5.40 6.19
C ALA A 173 4.86 -6.17 5.15
N VAL A 174 5.49 -7.11 4.46
CA VAL A 174 4.86 -8.02 3.49
C VAL A 174 4.83 -9.41 4.12
N LEU A 175 3.64 -9.96 4.31
CA LEU A 175 3.43 -11.30 4.86
C LEU A 175 2.78 -12.18 3.80
N HIS A 176 3.25 -13.42 3.66
CA HIS A 176 2.72 -14.35 2.66
C HIS A 176 2.53 -15.76 3.20
N VAL A 177 1.43 -16.39 2.81
CA VAL A 177 1.16 -17.81 2.96
C VAL A 177 0.78 -18.38 1.60
N GLY A 178 1.41 -19.50 1.23
CA GLY A 178 1.09 -20.22 -0.01
C GLY A 178 -0.24 -20.99 0.09
N VAL A 179 -0.59 -21.72 -0.97
CA VAL A 179 -1.80 -22.57 -0.97
C VAL A 179 -1.68 -23.70 0.07
N ARG A 180 -0.47 -24.26 0.21
CA ARG A 180 -0.12 -25.20 1.28
C ARG A 180 0.25 -24.41 2.53
N ARG A 181 -0.25 -24.84 3.67
CA ARG A 181 -0.07 -24.21 4.98
C ARG A 181 0.83 -25.05 5.89
N ASP A 182 1.79 -25.70 5.26
CA ASP A 182 2.82 -26.55 5.86
C ASP A 182 3.87 -25.74 6.63
N ALA A 183 3.89 -24.42 6.45
CA ALA A 183 4.85 -23.51 7.08
C ALA A 183 4.18 -22.25 7.63
N PRO A 184 4.79 -21.60 8.65
CA PRO A 184 4.35 -20.29 9.11
C PRO A 184 4.42 -19.23 8.00
N PRO A 185 3.67 -18.12 8.13
CA PRO A 185 3.75 -17.01 7.18
C PRO A 185 5.18 -16.48 7.03
N ARG A 186 5.61 -16.31 5.79
CA ARG A 186 6.89 -15.65 5.48
C ARG A 186 6.72 -14.14 5.61
N VAL A 187 7.74 -13.47 6.14
CA VAL A 187 7.71 -12.01 6.38
C VAL A 187 8.91 -11.33 5.74
N TRP A 188 8.66 -10.22 5.06
CA TRP A 188 9.67 -9.29 4.55
C TRP A 188 9.36 -7.88 5.02
N PHE A 189 10.40 -7.09 5.23
CA PHE A 189 10.31 -5.65 5.44
C PHE A 189 10.92 -4.93 4.24
N ALA A 190 10.11 -4.17 3.51
CA ALA A 190 10.60 -3.25 2.51
C ALA A 190 10.85 -1.89 3.17
N VAL A 191 12.05 -1.36 3.00
CA VAL A 191 12.50 -0.08 3.55
C VAL A 191 12.67 0.88 2.40
N HIS A 192 12.08 2.07 2.53
CA HIS A 192 11.95 3.01 1.44
C HIS A 192 12.42 4.39 1.84
N VAL A 193 13.01 5.09 0.87
CA VAL A 193 13.31 6.52 0.94
C VAL A 193 12.65 7.18 -0.25
N ASP A 194 11.76 8.14 0.01
CA ASP A 194 11.01 8.82 -1.04
C ASP A 194 11.95 9.80 -1.79
N ARG A 195 11.87 9.79 -3.13
CA ARG A 195 12.50 10.82 -3.96
C ARG A 195 11.66 12.09 -3.90
N THR A 196 12.31 13.22 -3.66
CA THR A 196 11.67 14.54 -3.56
C THR A 196 12.32 15.52 -4.53
N VAL A 197 11.71 16.69 -4.73
CA VAL A 197 12.29 17.71 -5.61
C VAL A 197 13.64 18.20 -5.04
N GLU A 198 13.75 18.22 -3.70
CA GLU A 198 14.92 18.64 -2.94
C GLU A 198 16.02 17.57 -2.85
N ALA A 199 15.68 16.30 -3.12
CA ALA A 199 16.61 15.18 -3.14
C ALA A 199 16.27 14.25 -4.32
N PRO A 200 16.60 14.65 -5.56
CA PRO A 200 16.34 13.86 -6.75
C PRO A 200 17.38 12.75 -6.97
N ASP A 201 18.57 12.90 -6.40
CA ASP A 201 19.75 12.10 -6.72
C ASP A 201 19.81 10.76 -5.96
N ASP A 202 20.20 9.71 -6.68
CA ASP A 202 20.24 8.35 -6.19
C ASP A 202 21.39 8.07 -5.23
N ASP A 203 22.50 8.81 -5.33
CA ASP A 203 23.64 8.63 -4.44
C ASP A 203 23.31 9.15 -3.04
N GLU A 204 22.70 10.35 -2.95
CA GLU A 204 22.16 10.89 -1.70
C GLU A 204 21.12 9.95 -1.09
N LEU A 205 20.15 9.48 -1.88
CA LEU A 205 19.12 8.55 -1.41
C LEU A 205 19.70 7.21 -0.97
N THR A 206 20.80 6.74 -1.56
CA THR A 206 21.47 5.49 -1.16
C THR A 206 22.05 5.60 0.24
N VAL A 207 22.65 6.74 0.59
CA VAL A 207 23.15 6.99 1.95
C VAL A 207 21.99 7.02 2.95
N ALA A 208 20.89 7.70 2.61
CA ALA A 208 19.68 7.71 3.43
C ALA A 208 19.10 6.30 3.62
N LEU A 209 19.04 5.50 2.56
CA LEU A 209 18.52 4.13 2.59
C LEU A 209 19.38 3.22 3.47
N ARG A 210 20.71 3.29 3.37
CA ARG A 210 21.64 2.56 4.25
C ARG A 210 21.39 2.88 5.73
N ASN A 211 21.12 4.14 6.06
CA ASN A 211 20.76 4.56 7.41
C ASN A 211 19.41 3.99 7.87
N GLY A 212 18.40 4.01 6.98
CA GLY A 212 17.10 3.37 7.21
C GLY A 212 17.23 1.87 7.47
N LEU A 213 17.97 1.15 6.63
CA LEU A 213 18.24 -0.28 6.77
C LEU A 213 18.94 -0.61 8.09
N ARG A 214 19.99 0.15 8.44
CA ARG A 214 20.70 -0.02 9.72
C ARG A 214 19.77 0.16 10.91
N ARG A 215 18.86 1.14 10.86
CA ARG A 215 17.86 1.37 11.90
C ARG A 215 16.88 0.21 12.01
N VAL A 216 16.25 -0.17 10.89
CA VAL A 216 15.26 -1.26 10.85
C VAL A 216 15.84 -2.53 11.43
N ARG A 217 17.04 -2.94 10.99
CA ARG A 217 17.73 -4.12 11.50
C ARG A 217 18.06 -4.02 12.99
N ARG A 218 18.48 -2.85 13.46
CA ARG A 218 18.75 -2.60 14.88
C ARG A 218 17.49 -2.72 15.74
N VAL A 219 16.36 -2.17 15.28
CA VAL A 219 15.08 -2.24 16.02
C VAL A 219 14.55 -3.67 16.02
N LEU A 220 14.61 -4.38 14.90
CA LEU A 220 14.23 -5.80 14.81
C LEU A 220 15.11 -6.68 15.72
N ALA A 221 16.43 -6.47 15.71
CA ALA A 221 17.35 -7.22 16.57
C ALA A 221 17.08 -6.99 18.06
N ARG A 222 16.76 -5.75 18.47
CA ARG A 222 16.35 -5.43 19.86
C ARG A 222 15.04 -6.12 20.27
N ALA A 223 14.17 -6.39 19.31
CA ALA A 223 12.95 -7.15 19.52
C ALA A 223 13.16 -8.69 19.43
N GLY A 224 14.41 -9.16 19.39
CA GLY A 224 14.75 -10.58 19.32
C GLY A 224 14.60 -11.21 17.93
N VAL A 225 14.47 -10.38 16.88
CA VAL A 225 14.23 -10.84 15.50
C VAL A 225 15.36 -10.33 14.61
N PRO A 226 16.55 -10.97 14.63
CA PRO A 226 17.64 -10.55 13.76
C PRO A 226 17.24 -10.72 12.29
N ALA A 227 17.58 -9.72 11.48
CA ALA A 227 17.17 -9.66 10.08
C ALA A 227 18.31 -9.15 9.20
N ASP A 228 18.39 -9.66 7.98
CA ASP A 228 19.42 -9.33 7.01
C ASP A 228 18.81 -8.77 5.73
N GLY A 229 19.56 -7.90 5.06
CA GLY A 229 19.17 -7.45 3.73
C GLY A 229 19.23 -8.61 2.74
N LEU A 230 18.31 -8.64 1.79
CA LEU A 230 18.30 -9.70 0.79
C LEU A 230 19.31 -9.39 -0.33
N PRO A 231 20.22 -10.32 -0.65
CA PRO A 231 21.04 -10.21 -1.85
C PRO A 231 20.15 -10.31 -3.10
N GLU A 232 20.69 -9.88 -4.23
CA GLU A 232 20.01 -9.78 -5.53
C GLU A 232 19.20 -11.03 -5.90
N GLU A 233 19.85 -12.19 -5.97
CA GLU A 233 19.20 -13.45 -6.34
C GLU A 233 18.03 -13.80 -5.41
N ALA A 234 18.24 -13.69 -4.09
CA ALA A 234 17.21 -14.00 -3.10
C ALA A 234 16.03 -13.01 -3.13
N ALA A 235 16.30 -11.74 -3.38
CA ALA A 235 15.29 -10.71 -3.52
C ALA A 235 14.47 -10.89 -4.81
N LEU A 236 15.13 -11.15 -5.94
CA LEU A 236 14.47 -11.44 -7.22
C LEU A 236 13.66 -12.75 -7.17
N ALA A 237 14.16 -13.77 -6.48
CA ALA A 237 13.41 -15.01 -6.23
C ALA A 237 12.17 -14.77 -5.37
N ALA A 238 12.27 -13.93 -4.33
CA ALA A 238 11.11 -13.55 -3.52
C ALA A 238 10.06 -12.79 -4.33
N VAL A 239 10.49 -11.85 -5.19
CA VAL A 239 9.59 -11.14 -6.11
C VAL A 239 8.92 -12.11 -7.09
N ALA A 240 9.66 -13.05 -7.67
CA ALA A 240 9.07 -14.05 -8.56
C ALA A 240 8.02 -14.92 -7.86
N ALA A 241 8.36 -15.42 -6.66
CA ALA A 241 7.48 -16.28 -5.87
C ALA A 241 6.20 -15.54 -5.47
N LEU A 242 6.32 -14.33 -4.91
CA LEU A 242 5.18 -13.50 -4.54
C LEU A 242 4.40 -13.00 -5.75
N GLY A 243 5.06 -12.80 -6.90
CA GLY A 243 4.42 -12.45 -8.18
C GLY A 243 3.64 -13.59 -8.82
N HIS A 244 3.82 -14.83 -8.31
CA HIS A 244 3.35 -16.08 -8.92
C HIS A 244 3.90 -16.33 -10.34
N VAL A 245 5.04 -15.72 -10.70
CA VAL A 245 5.72 -15.89 -12.01
C VAL A 245 6.73 -17.04 -11.99
N THR A 246 6.54 -18.03 -11.14
CA THR A 246 7.40 -19.22 -11.01
C THR A 246 6.80 -20.44 -11.72
N GLY A 247 7.59 -21.49 -11.94
CA GLY A 247 7.11 -22.76 -12.48
C GLY A 247 6.57 -22.64 -13.91
N GLY A 248 7.31 -21.97 -14.80
CA GLY A 248 6.94 -21.78 -16.20
C GLY A 248 5.85 -20.74 -16.45
N ARG A 249 5.31 -20.09 -15.41
CA ARG A 249 4.29 -19.04 -15.56
C ARG A 249 4.94 -17.72 -15.99
N HIS A 250 4.92 -17.48 -17.30
CA HIS A 250 5.52 -16.29 -17.92
C HIS A 250 4.46 -15.31 -18.45
N GLU A 251 3.26 -15.78 -18.77
CA GLU A 251 2.17 -14.93 -19.23
C GLU A 251 1.53 -14.15 -18.08
N ILE A 252 1.40 -12.83 -18.28
CA ILE A 252 0.62 -11.93 -17.43
C ILE A 252 -0.60 -11.45 -18.21
N ARG A 253 -1.77 -11.51 -17.55
CA ARG A 253 -3.01 -10.93 -18.07
C ARG A 253 -3.66 -10.00 -17.05
N ALA A 254 -3.99 -8.78 -17.47
CA ALA A 254 -4.75 -7.83 -16.65
C ALA A 254 -6.21 -7.78 -17.14
N ASP A 255 -7.12 -8.23 -16.30
CA ASP A 255 -8.56 -8.10 -16.46
C ASP A 255 -9.09 -7.02 -15.50
N TRP A 256 -10.36 -6.64 -15.70
CA TRP A 256 -10.97 -5.63 -14.83
C TRP A 256 -10.99 -6.10 -13.37
N ARG A 257 -11.40 -7.34 -13.11
CA ARG A 257 -11.55 -7.90 -11.75
C ARG A 257 -10.35 -8.70 -11.24
N TYR A 258 -9.40 -9.02 -12.12
CA TYR A 258 -8.31 -9.94 -11.80
C TYR A 258 -7.00 -9.53 -12.47
N TRP A 259 -5.91 -9.85 -11.79
CA TRP A 259 -4.57 -9.96 -12.36
C TRP A 259 -4.23 -11.43 -12.46
N ARG A 260 -3.81 -11.90 -13.63
CA ARG A 260 -3.49 -13.30 -13.86
C ARG A 260 -2.02 -13.50 -14.18
N THR A 261 -1.51 -14.62 -13.70
CA THR A 261 -0.16 -15.09 -14.01
C THR A 261 -0.23 -16.57 -14.35
N GLY A 262 -0.16 -16.89 -15.65
CA GLY A 262 -0.58 -18.19 -16.18
C GLY A 262 -1.98 -18.56 -15.66
N PRO A 263 -2.18 -19.75 -15.06
CA PRO A 263 -3.48 -20.20 -14.57
C PRO A 263 -3.91 -19.54 -13.24
N VAL A 264 -3.02 -18.78 -12.59
CA VAL A 264 -3.30 -18.22 -11.26
C VAL A 264 -4.06 -16.89 -11.41
N SER A 265 -5.29 -16.85 -10.93
CA SER A 265 -6.10 -15.63 -10.80
C SER A 265 -5.83 -14.96 -9.46
N GLN A 266 -5.53 -13.66 -9.50
CA GLN A 266 -5.21 -12.85 -8.33
C GLN A 266 -6.17 -11.65 -8.23
N ALA A 267 -6.67 -11.38 -7.04
CA ALA A 267 -7.42 -10.15 -6.75
C ALA A 267 -6.75 -9.39 -5.61
N CYS A 268 -6.66 -8.07 -5.78
CA CYS A 268 -6.07 -7.16 -4.79
C CYS A 268 -7.18 -6.32 -4.16
N TYR A 269 -7.10 -6.13 -2.85
CA TYR A 269 -8.06 -5.42 -2.05
C TYR A 269 -7.33 -4.39 -1.19
N ARG A 270 -7.80 -3.15 -1.20
CA ARG A 270 -7.41 -2.15 -0.19
C ARG A 270 -8.21 -2.42 1.07
N LEU A 271 -7.56 -2.39 2.22
CA LEU A 271 -8.20 -2.52 3.53
C LEU A 271 -8.54 -1.11 4.04
N ASP A 272 -9.74 -0.63 3.72
CA ASP A 272 -10.20 0.69 4.14
C ASP A 272 -10.48 0.71 5.64
N GLY A 273 -10.06 1.77 6.36
CA GLY A 273 -10.15 1.84 7.83
C GLY A 273 -8.96 1.25 8.59
N TRP A 274 -7.96 0.67 7.89
CA TRP A 274 -6.76 0.10 8.52
C TRP A 274 -5.99 1.08 9.41
N ASP A 275 -5.99 2.37 9.06
CA ASP A 275 -5.35 3.43 9.84
C ASP A 275 -5.94 3.59 11.25
N ARG A 276 -7.20 3.20 11.44
CA ARG A 276 -7.92 3.26 12.72
C ARG A 276 -7.76 2.00 13.56
N VAL A 277 -7.32 0.89 12.96
CA VAL A 277 -7.04 -0.34 13.70
C VAL A 277 -5.91 -0.09 14.67
N HIS A 278 -6.14 -0.42 15.95
CA HIS A 278 -5.17 -0.27 17.02
C HIS A 278 -3.87 -1.00 16.70
N GLU A 279 -2.73 -0.35 16.98
CA GLU A 279 -1.41 -0.84 16.58
C GLU A 279 -1.11 -2.25 17.09
N GLY A 280 -1.48 -2.55 18.35
CA GLY A 280 -1.30 -3.86 18.97
C GLY A 280 -2.13 -5.00 18.36
N ILE A 281 -3.10 -4.71 17.50
CA ILE A 281 -3.98 -5.72 16.86
C ILE A 281 -3.55 -6.01 15.41
N ARG A 282 -2.82 -5.10 14.76
CA ARG A 282 -2.53 -5.17 13.31
C ARG A 282 -1.84 -6.46 12.88
N TRP A 283 -0.86 -6.94 13.66
CA TRP A 283 -0.18 -8.20 13.36
C TRP A 283 -1.10 -9.41 13.50
N ARG A 284 -1.95 -9.43 14.53
CA ARG A 284 -2.95 -10.48 14.72
C ARG A 284 -3.96 -10.49 13.57
N LEU A 285 -4.50 -9.33 13.21
CA LEU A 285 -5.43 -9.20 12.08
C LEU A 285 -4.75 -9.63 10.77
N ALA A 286 -3.52 -9.19 10.49
CA ALA A 286 -2.77 -9.61 9.31
C ALA A 286 -2.55 -11.14 9.29
N HIS A 287 -2.23 -11.75 10.43
CA HIS A 287 -2.11 -13.19 10.56
C HIS A 287 -3.45 -13.90 10.27
N ASP A 288 -4.54 -13.47 10.90
CA ASP A 288 -5.88 -14.05 10.71
C ASP A 288 -6.34 -13.94 9.24
N LEU A 289 -6.03 -12.83 8.56
CA LEU A 289 -6.33 -12.66 7.14
C LEU A 289 -5.59 -13.67 6.24
N LEU A 290 -4.38 -14.09 6.63
CA LEU A 290 -3.61 -15.10 5.91
C LEU A 290 -4.10 -16.52 6.21
N THR A 291 -4.53 -16.77 7.45
CA THR A 291 -4.83 -18.12 7.96
C THR A 291 -6.30 -18.50 7.93
N ARG A 292 -7.23 -17.62 7.56
CA ARG A 292 -8.67 -18.00 7.44
C ARG A 292 -9.12 -18.48 6.06
N THR A 293 -8.32 -18.34 5.02
CA THR A 293 -8.69 -18.75 3.64
C THR A 293 -7.97 -20.02 3.16
N ALA A 294 -8.52 -21.20 3.44
CA ALA A 294 -7.92 -22.46 2.98
C ALA A 294 -7.91 -22.57 1.44
N GLY A 295 -6.86 -23.19 0.88
CA GLY A 295 -6.74 -23.43 -0.56
C GLY A 295 -6.45 -22.19 -1.42
N VAL A 296 -6.15 -21.04 -0.80
CA VAL A 296 -5.85 -19.77 -1.47
C VAL A 296 -4.55 -19.21 -0.91
N ALA A 297 -3.62 -18.85 -1.79
CA ALA A 297 -2.43 -18.11 -1.39
C ALA A 297 -2.82 -16.67 -1.04
N ALA A 298 -2.34 -16.18 0.10
CA ALA A 298 -2.70 -14.87 0.62
C ALA A 298 -1.43 -14.06 0.91
N THR A 299 -1.48 -12.78 0.56
CA THR A 299 -0.42 -11.81 0.86
C THR A 299 -1.05 -10.60 1.52
N VAL A 300 -0.62 -10.26 2.73
CA VAL A 300 -1.03 -9.04 3.42
C VAL A 300 0.17 -8.12 3.45
N THR A 301 0.01 -6.90 2.98
CA THR A 301 1.03 -5.85 3.07
C THR A 301 0.46 -4.66 3.79
N PHE A 302 1.15 -4.20 4.81
CA PHE A 302 0.79 -2.96 5.51
C PHE A 302 2.03 -2.16 5.84
N GLY A 303 1.90 -0.84 5.82
CA GLY A 303 3.05 0.03 5.93
C GLY A 303 2.75 1.34 6.61
N ALA A 304 3.84 2.01 6.98
CA ALA A 304 3.85 3.35 7.51
C ALA A 304 4.83 4.20 6.71
N ARG A 305 4.54 5.49 6.58
CA ARG A 305 5.44 6.47 6.01
C ARG A 305 5.48 7.71 6.90
N THR A 306 6.64 8.36 6.93
CA THR A 306 6.86 9.60 7.68
C THR A 306 5.84 10.63 7.25
N GLY A 307 5.09 11.18 8.22
CA GLY A 307 4.06 12.19 7.94
C GLY A 307 2.81 11.67 7.22
N ALA A 308 2.64 10.37 6.99
CA ALA A 308 1.46 9.80 6.32
C ALA A 308 0.68 8.82 7.22
N ALA A 309 -0.59 8.60 6.89
CA ALA A 309 -1.39 7.56 7.54
C ALA A 309 -0.90 6.17 7.11
N THR A 310 -1.07 5.18 7.98
CA THR A 310 -0.79 3.78 7.65
C THR A 310 -1.89 3.20 6.77
N GLY A 311 -1.55 2.28 5.88
CA GLY A 311 -2.54 1.55 5.08
C GLY A 311 -2.20 0.07 4.97
N ALA A 312 -3.11 -0.69 4.36
CA ALA A 312 -2.87 -2.08 4.01
C ALA A 312 -3.56 -2.52 2.70
N VAL A 313 -2.96 -3.50 2.03
CA VAL A 313 -3.50 -4.26 0.90
C VAL A 313 -3.47 -5.75 1.22
N LEU A 314 -4.53 -6.43 0.83
CA LEU A 314 -4.62 -7.89 0.79
C LEU A 314 -4.63 -8.33 -0.68
N ARG A 315 -3.82 -9.33 -1.02
CA ARG A 315 -3.86 -10.01 -2.31
C ARG A 315 -4.15 -11.49 -2.09
N LEU A 316 -5.17 -11.98 -2.79
CA LEU A 316 -5.61 -13.37 -2.79
C LEU A 316 -5.32 -13.97 -4.16
N ALA A 317 -4.78 -15.19 -4.20
CA ALA A 317 -4.37 -15.87 -5.42
C ALA A 317 -4.77 -17.35 -5.39
N ALA A 318 -5.46 -17.80 -6.43
CA ALA A 318 -5.86 -19.19 -6.60
C ALA A 318 -5.95 -19.56 -8.09
N THR A 319 -6.02 -20.85 -8.40
CA THR A 319 -6.20 -21.34 -9.78
C THR A 319 -7.61 -21.15 -10.33
N THR A 320 -8.56 -20.74 -9.48
CA THR A 320 -9.95 -20.46 -9.89
C THR A 320 -10.44 -19.14 -9.28
N GLU A 321 -11.22 -18.39 -10.04
CA GLU A 321 -11.85 -17.15 -9.57
C GLU A 321 -12.81 -17.39 -8.41
N ALA A 322 -13.56 -18.50 -8.45
CA ALA A 322 -14.50 -18.86 -7.39
C ALA A 322 -13.80 -19.07 -6.03
N ALA A 323 -12.58 -19.64 -6.03
CA ALA A 323 -11.80 -19.77 -4.80
C ALA A 323 -11.36 -18.39 -4.26
N VAL A 324 -10.95 -17.48 -5.14
CA VAL A 324 -10.60 -16.09 -4.77
C VAL A 324 -11.81 -15.37 -4.15
N GLU A 325 -12.98 -15.45 -4.78
CA GLU A 325 -14.18 -14.77 -4.29
C GLU A 325 -14.70 -15.36 -2.96
N ARG A 326 -14.67 -16.69 -2.79
CA ARG A 326 -15.01 -17.33 -1.50
C ARG A 326 -14.05 -16.88 -0.40
N ALA A 327 -12.75 -16.87 -0.68
CA ALA A 327 -11.75 -16.39 0.27
C ALA A 327 -12.00 -14.92 0.64
N ALA A 328 -12.31 -14.06 -0.35
CA ALA A 328 -12.61 -12.65 -0.15
C ALA A 328 -13.86 -12.41 0.71
N ALA A 329 -14.90 -13.25 0.58
CA ALA A 329 -16.07 -13.19 1.46
C ALA A 329 -15.70 -13.47 2.92
N VAL A 330 -14.98 -14.57 3.17
CA VAL A 330 -14.54 -14.98 4.52
C VAL A 330 -13.67 -13.90 5.20
N VAL A 331 -12.71 -13.32 4.48
CA VAL A 331 -11.89 -12.23 5.05
C VAL A 331 -12.64 -10.91 5.13
N GLY A 332 -13.65 -10.69 4.28
CA GLY A 332 -14.57 -9.57 4.35
C GLY A 332 -15.31 -9.54 5.68
N ASP A 333 -15.90 -10.67 6.06
CA ASP A 333 -16.62 -10.83 7.33
C ASP A 333 -15.68 -10.64 8.52
N LEU A 334 -14.46 -11.20 8.48
CA LEU A 334 -13.44 -10.98 9.51
C LEU A 334 -13.11 -9.49 9.67
N CYS A 335 -12.84 -8.79 8.57
CA CYS A 335 -12.51 -7.36 8.60
C CYS A 335 -13.65 -6.50 9.16
N GLY A 336 -14.90 -6.88 8.92
CA GLY A 336 -16.08 -6.18 9.44
C GLY A 336 -16.09 -6.05 10.97
N HIS A 337 -15.50 -7.02 11.70
CA HIS A 337 -15.40 -6.98 13.16
C HIS A 337 -14.44 -5.89 13.68
N PHE A 338 -13.63 -5.30 12.80
CA PHE A 338 -12.62 -4.29 13.13
C PHE A 338 -12.88 -2.94 12.42
N ASP A 339 -14.10 -2.72 11.91
CA ASP A 339 -14.44 -1.56 11.07
C ASP A 339 -13.52 -1.39 9.85
N VAL A 340 -13.01 -2.51 9.32
CA VAL A 340 -12.20 -2.56 8.10
C VAL A 340 -13.06 -3.07 6.95
N HIS A 341 -12.97 -2.42 5.80
CA HIS A 341 -13.71 -2.83 4.60
C HIS A 341 -12.76 -3.24 3.47
N LEU A 342 -13.06 -4.39 2.85
CA LEU A 342 -12.36 -4.83 1.65
C LEU A 342 -12.87 -4.10 0.42
N VAL A 343 -11.99 -3.32 -0.22
CA VAL A 343 -12.28 -2.62 -1.47
C VAL A 343 -11.42 -3.23 -2.58
N ARG A 344 -12.03 -4.06 -3.43
CA ARG A 344 -11.33 -4.66 -4.58
C ARG A 344 -10.82 -3.58 -5.54
N LEU A 345 -9.61 -3.77 -6.02
CA LEU A 345 -8.90 -2.82 -6.89
C LEU A 345 -9.21 -3.07 -8.37
N ASP A 346 -10.50 -3.10 -8.70
CA ASP A 346 -10.96 -3.30 -10.09
C ASP A 346 -10.36 -2.24 -11.02
N GLY A 347 -9.81 -2.70 -12.16
CA GLY A 347 -9.07 -1.88 -13.13
C GLY A 347 -7.72 -1.34 -12.64
N ALA A 348 -7.34 -1.62 -11.40
CA ALA A 348 -6.15 -1.12 -10.72
C ALA A 348 -5.31 -2.23 -10.07
N HIS A 349 -5.50 -3.48 -10.48
CA HIS A 349 -4.75 -4.61 -9.92
C HIS A 349 -3.25 -4.50 -10.09
N VAL A 350 -2.74 -3.88 -11.17
CA VAL A 350 -1.29 -3.58 -11.33
C VAL A 350 -0.73 -2.87 -10.10
N SER A 351 -1.41 -1.79 -9.67
CA SER A 351 -1.00 -1.03 -8.48
C SER A 351 -1.16 -1.85 -7.18
N GLY A 352 -2.18 -2.71 -7.11
CA GLY A 352 -2.40 -3.61 -5.98
C GLY A 352 -1.32 -4.69 -5.86
N VAL A 353 -0.91 -5.28 -6.98
CA VAL A 353 0.18 -6.25 -7.05
C VAL A 353 1.48 -5.56 -6.66
N ALA A 354 1.81 -4.41 -7.27
CA ALA A 354 2.98 -3.63 -6.92
C ALA A 354 3.02 -3.31 -5.42
N ALA A 355 1.87 -2.97 -4.82
CA ALA A 355 1.75 -2.65 -3.40
C ALA A 355 1.74 -3.84 -2.44
N SER A 356 1.73 -5.06 -2.97
CA SER A 356 1.80 -6.30 -2.19
C SER A 356 3.13 -7.03 -2.37
N LEU A 357 4.06 -6.43 -3.10
CA LEU A 357 5.42 -6.92 -3.30
C LEU A 357 6.41 -5.99 -2.58
N PRO A 358 7.56 -6.51 -2.10
CA PRO A 358 8.56 -5.70 -1.41
C PRO A 358 9.42 -4.90 -2.41
N ILE A 359 8.81 -4.16 -3.33
CA ILE A 359 9.50 -3.54 -4.49
C ILE A 359 9.44 -2.01 -4.53
N GLY A 360 8.69 -1.36 -3.63
CA GLY A 360 8.53 0.10 -3.65
C GLY A 360 7.17 0.60 -4.13
N GLY A 361 6.26 -0.32 -4.49
CA GLY A 361 4.87 0.03 -4.69
C GLY A 361 4.25 0.37 -3.34
N PHE A 362 4.06 1.64 -3.02
CA PHE A 362 3.26 2.00 -1.86
C PHE A 362 1.78 2.01 -2.18
N LEU A 363 1.01 1.80 -1.12
CA LEU A 363 -0.44 1.75 -1.17
C LEU A 363 -1.00 3.05 -1.75
N PRO A 364 -1.88 2.98 -2.76
CA PRO A 364 -2.52 4.14 -3.38
C PRO A 364 -3.58 4.78 -2.49
#